data_AF-R9H631-F1
#
_entry.id   AF-R9H631-F1
#
_cell.length_a   1.000
_cell.length_b   1.000
_cell.length_c   1.000
_cell.angle_alpha   90.00
_cell.angle_beta   90.00
_cell.angle_gamma   90.00
#
_symmetry.space_group_name_H-M   'P 1'
#
loop_
_entity.id
_entity.type
_entity.pdbx_description
1 polymer ?
#
loop_
_entity_poly.entity_id
_entity_poly.type
_entity_poly.pdbx_seq_one_letter_code
_entity_poly.pdbx_strand_id
1 'polypeptide(L)'
;MKKSSILILIIICLVGCKKGSNETTITGEIKGLGTDTLYLYGMDELYDRIDTIYVENDKFSYTTSVDTITSAYLLLKNRIEYPVFLDKGNKIKIKGDTINLNFLTISGNIYNEEFTDFQKALEDPADPSEKAGEETVDKRITVEKANTAEEMAEEFILQHHSSYVSLYLLDKYFVQKETPDFSKIKKLVEVMTGVLQDKPYIERLNETITQAEKSEIGKYAPFFSLPNAKGEKITRSSDAFKQKSLLINFWASWNDSISQKQSNSELREIYKKYKKNKYIGMLGISLDVDKQQWKDAIKRDTLDWEQVCDFGGLNSEVAKQYSIYKIPANILLSSDGKILAKNLRGEELKKKIENIVEEATEKEKKNKQKK
;
A
#
# COMPACT_ATOMS: atom_id res chain seq x y z
N MET A 1 33.91 -21.15 -66.77
CA MET A 1 33.86 -21.48 -65.32
C MET A 1 34.94 -20.69 -64.60
N LYS A 2 34.65 -20.23 -63.36
CA LYS A 2 35.46 -19.40 -62.42
C LYS A 2 35.45 -17.89 -62.78
N LYS A 3 34.47 -17.07 -62.36
CA LYS A 3 34.08 -16.58 -61.01
C LYS A 3 35.19 -15.83 -60.26
N SER A 4 35.15 -14.50 -60.42
CA SER A 4 35.24 -13.40 -59.43
C SER A 4 35.96 -13.65 -58.10
N SER A 5 36.90 -12.75 -57.76
CA SER A 5 37.18 -12.31 -56.39
C SER A 5 37.83 -10.92 -56.42
N ILE A 6 36.99 -9.87 -56.43
CA ILE A 6 37.35 -8.55 -55.91
C ILE A 6 36.72 -8.52 -54.51
N LEU A 7 37.54 -8.55 -53.47
CA LEU A 7 37.10 -8.25 -52.10
C LEU A 7 37.85 -7.00 -51.64
N ILE A 8 37.12 -5.90 -51.60
CA ILE A 8 37.56 -4.59 -51.11
C ILE A 8 37.83 -4.68 -49.61
N LEU A 9 39.04 -4.25 -49.26
CA LEU A 9 39.58 -4.13 -47.90
C LEU A 9 39.35 -2.69 -47.42
N ILE A 10 38.28 -2.41 -46.67
CA ILE A 10 38.14 -1.18 -45.86
C ILE A 10 37.37 -1.52 -44.58
N ILE A 11 38.10 -1.91 -43.52
CA ILE A 11 37.64 -1.78 -42.14
C ILE A 11 38.37 -0.55 -41.58
N ILE A 12 37.69 0.59 -41.60
CA ILE A 12 38.12 1.79 -40.88
C ILE A 12 37.68 1.60 -39.42
N CYS A 13 38.66 1.23 -38.57
CA CYS A 13 38.54 1.36 -37.12
C CYS A 13 38.54 2.85 -36.76
N LEU A 14 37.36 3.47 -36.66
CA LEU A 14 37.20 4.71 -35.91
C LEU A 14 37.13 4.34 -34.42
N VAL A 15 38.30 4.24 -33.79
CA VAL A 15 38.43 4.34 -32.34
C VAL A 15 38.19 5.81 -31.97
N GLY A 16 36.92 6.18 -31.86
CA GLY A 16 36.53 7.43 -31.23
C GLY A 16 36.67 7.28 -29.71
N CYS A 17 37.60 8.01 -29.11
CA CYS A 17 37.65 8.23 -27.68
C CYS A 17 36.31 8.81 -27.20
N LYS A 18 35.40 7.98 -26.67
CA LYS A 18 34.23 8.48 -25.94
C LYS A 18 34.73 9.12 -24.65
N LYS A 19 34.68 10.45 -24.58
CA LYS A 19 34.58 11.19 -23.30
C LYS A 19 33.56 10.46 -22.44
N GLY A 20 33.93 10.14 -21.19
CA GLY A 20 33.16 9.28 -20.29
C GLY A 20 31.67 9.57 -20.39
N SER A 21 30.90 8.60 -20.88
CA SER A 21 29.46 8.74 -21.02
C SER A 21 28.88 8.82 -19.61
N ASN A 22 28.25 9.94 -19.26
CA ASN A 22 27.37 10.06 -18.09
C ASN A 22 26.11 9.18 -18.20
N GLU A 23 26.10 8.24 -19.15
CA GLU A 23 25.02 7.33 -19.45
C GLU A 23 25.10 6.13 -18.51
N THR A 24 23.95 5.79 -17.97
CA THR A 24 23.74 4.59 -17.16
C THR A 24 23.24 3.48 -18.09
N THR A 25 23.91 2.33 -18.05
CA THR A 25 23.56 1.18 -18.91
C THR A 25 22.94 0.08 -18.07
N ILE A 26 21.86 -0.51 -18.55
CA ILE A 26 21.25 -1.71 -17.99
C ILE A 26 21.44 -2.83 -19.00
N THR A 27 22.08 -3.91 -18.58
CA THR A 27 22.23 -5.12 -19.41
C THR A 27 21.66 -6.30 -18.66
N GLY A 28 21.03 -7.24 -19.34
CA GLY A 28 20.53 -8.41 -18.65
C GLY A 28 20.40 -9.67 -19.50
N GLU A 29 20.37 -10.79 -18.80
CA GLU A 29 20.13 -12.14 -19.33
C GLU A 29 19.19 -12.86 -18.36
N ILE A 30 17.93 -13.02 -18.75
CA ILE A 30 16.90 -13.74 -17.97
C ILE A 30 16.50 -14.96 -18.79
N LYS A 31 16.95 -16.13 -18.34
CA LYS A 31 16.72 -17.39 -19.06
C LYS A 31 15.23 -17.70 -19.21
N GLY A 32 14.83 -18.09 -20.41
CA GLY A 32 13.44 -18.42 -20.74
C GLY A 32 12.53 -17.24 -21.05
N LEU A 33 13.05 -16.01 -21.06
CA LEU A 33 12.29 -14.79 -21.36
C LEU A 33 11.93 -14.69 -22.87
N GLY A 34 12.76 -15.26 -23.74
CA GLY A 34 12.58 -15.34 -25.18
C GLY A 34 12.78 -13.99 -25.86
N THR A 35 11.82 -13.63 -26.71
CA THR A 35 11.68 -12.29 -27.28
C THR A 35 10.48 -11.63 -26.61
N ASP A 36 10.70 -10.51 -25.93
CA ASP A 36 9.69 -9.86 -25.10
C ASP A 36 9.94 -8.34 -25.01
N THR A 37 9.07 -7.65 -24.30
CA THR A 37 9.17 -6.22 -24.01
C THR A 37 9.05 -6.00 -22.51
N LEU A 38 10.05 -5.33 -21.93
CA LEU A 38 10.04 -4.89 -20.53
C LEU A 38 9.76 -3.39 -20.49
N TYR A 39 9.23 -2.91 -19.37
CA TYR A 39 9.03 -1.47 -19.14
C TYR A 39 9.85 -1.03 -17.94
N LEU A 40 10.48 0.13 -18.05
CA LEU A 40 11.21 0.78 -16.96
C LEU A 40 10.48 2.07 -16.60
N TYR A 41 10.04 2.21 -15.36
CA TYR A 41 9.33 3.42 -14.92
C TYR A 41 9.61 3.76 -13.46
N GLY A 42 9.31 4.99 -13.03
CA GLY A 42 9.72 5.49 -11.72
C GLY A 42 8.94 4.88 -10.55
N MET A 43 9.64 4.65 -9.43
CA MET A 43 9.01 4.27 -8.16
C MET A 43 8.42 5.47 -7.41
N ASP A 44 8.94 6.66 -7.69
CA ASP A 44 8.48 7.90 -7.09
C ASP A 44 8.29 9.01 -8.14
N GLU A 45 7.77 10.14 -7.70
CA GLU A 45 7.46 11.31 -8.54
C GLU A 45 8.71 11.99 -9.13
N LEU A 46 9.92 11.59 -8.73
CA LEU A 46 11.17 12.14 -9.25
C LEU A 46 11.56 11.52 -10.60
N TYR A 47 10.98 10.37 -10.96
CA TYR A 47 11.13 9.77 -12.28
C TYR A 47 9.76 9.54 -12.94
N ASP A 48 9.27 10.56 -13.64
CA ASP A 48 7.95 10.59 -14.27
C ASP A 48 7.90 9.90 -15.67
N ARG A 49 8.92 9.11 -16.01
CA ARG A 49 9.09 8.53 -17.35
C ARG A 49 8.76 7.04 -17.36
N ILE A 50 8.25 6.59 -18.50
CA ILE A 50 8.11 5.17 -18.83
C ILE A 50 8.92 4.92 -20.10
N ASP A 51 9.86 4.01 -20.01
CA ASP A 51 10.71 3.57 -21.12
C ASP A 51 10.44 2.11 -21.47
N THR A 52 10.78 1.74 -22.70
CA THR A 52 10.59 0.40 -23.25
C THR A 52 11.95 -0.26 -23.51
N ILE A 53 12.11 -1.49 -23.05
CA ILE A 53 13.33 -2.29 -23.22
C ILE A 53 12.97 -3.55 -24.02
N TYR A 54 13.59 -3.69 -25.19
CA TYR A 54 13.42 -4.87 -26.04
C TYR A 54 14.33 -6.01 -25.59
N VAL A 55 13.77 -7.21 -25.53
CA VAL A 55 14.48 -8.46 -25.22
C VAL A 55 14.59 -9.29 -26.48
N GLU A 56 15.79 -9.74 -26.79
CA GLU A 56 16.07 -10.66 -27.89
C GLU A 56 16.88 -11.85 -27.37
N ASN A 57 16.37 -13.06 -27.57
CA ASN A 57 17.01 -14.31 -27.15
C ASN A 57 17.46 -14.29 -25.68
N ASP A 58 16.53 -14.01 -24.76
CA ASP A 58 16.74 -13.91 -23.30
C ASP A 58 17.58 -12.71 -22.85
N LYS A 59 18.07 -11.88 -23.77
CA LYS A 59 19.03 -10.81 -23.49
C LYS A 59 18.48 -9.44 -23.83
N PHE A 60 18.90 -8.45 -23.06
CA PHE A 60 18.55 -7.05 -23.31
C PHE A 60 19.69 -6.11 -22.92
N SER A 61 19.69 -4.95 -23.57
CA SER A 61 20.62 -3.87 -23.30
C SER A 61 19.89 -2.55 -23.49
N TYR A 62 19.96 -1.69 -22.49
CA TYR A 62 19.29 -0.39 -22.46
C TYR A 62 20.26 0.67 -21.93
N THR A 63 20.14 1.89 -22.43
CA THR A 63 20.96 3.02 -22.01
C THR A 63 20.06 4.20 -21.72
N THR A 64 20.24 4.81 -20.54
CA THR A 64 19.49 5.98 -20.10
C THR A 64 20.44 6.99 -19.46
N SER A 65 19.95 8.20 -19.18
CA SER A 65 20.69 9.23 -18.46
C SER A 65 19.92 9.61 -17.21
N VAL A 66 20.56 9.42 -16.05
CA VAL A 66 20.08 9.86 -14.74
C VAL A 66 21.16 10.77 -14.13
N ASP A 67 20.74 11.88 -13.52
CA ASP A 67 21.66 12.84 -12.90
C ASP A 67 21.97 12.52 -11.44
N THR A 68 21.03 11.85 -10.78
CA THR A 68 21.12 11.40 -9.39
C THR A 68 20.59 9.99 -9.26
N ILE A 69 20.86 9.38 -8.12
CA ILE A 69 20.24 8.11 -7.73
C ILE A 69 18.71 8.17 -7.91
N THR A 70 18.21 7.18 -8.64
CA THR A 70 16.83 7.08 -9.13
C THR A 70 16.33 5.67 -8.85
N SER A 71 15.19 5.56 -8.15
CA SER A 71 14.51 4.29 -7.90
C SER A 71 13.48 4.04 -9.01
N ALA A 72 13.62 2.92 -9.72
CA ALA A 72 12.74 2.55 -10.83
C ALA A 72 12.21 1.11 -10.68
N TYR A 73 11.04 0.85 -11.22
CA TYR A 73 10.53 -0.50 -11.43
C TYR A 73 10.85 -0.97 -12.84
N LEU A 74 11.41 -2.17 -12.93
CA LEU A 74 11.44 -2.98 -14.13
C LEU A 74 10.21 -3.89 -14.12
N LEU A 75 9.25 -3.60 -15.01
CA LEU A 75 8.06 -4.41 -15.22
C LEU A 75 8.40 -5.59 -16.12
N LEU A 76 8.34 -6.77 -15.53
CA LEU A 76 8.56 -8.06 -16.19
C LEU A 76 7.22 -8.68 -16.60
N LYS A 77 7.30 -9.80 -17.33
CA LYS A 77 6.16 -10.64 -17.69
C LYS A 77 5.30 -10.97 -16.46
N ASN A 78 3.99 -11.11 -16.66
CA ASN A 78 2.96 -11.34 -15.62
C ASN A 78 2.75 -10.16 -14.64
N ARG A 79 3.17 -8.94 -14.98
CA ARG A 79 3.03 -7.72 -14.16
C ARG A 79 3.84 -7.79 -12.84
N ILE A 80 5.00 -8.44 -12.89
CA ILE A 80 5.94 -8.44 -11.77
C ILE A 80 6.76 -7.16 -11.85
N GLU A 81 6.67 -6.34 -10.80
CA GLU A 81 7.45 -5.11 -10.65
C GLU A 81 8.70 -5.41 -9.83
N TYR A 82 9.86 -5.20 -10.43
CA TYR A 82 11.15 -5.46 -9.80
C TYR A 82 11.90 -4.15 -9.58
N PRO A 83 12.30 -3.79 -8.35
CA PRO A 83 12.99 -2.53 -8.10
C PRO A 83 14.42 -2.60 -8.66
N VAL A 84 14.83 -1.51 -9.30
CA VAL A 84 16.17 -1.30 -9.85
C VAL A 84 16.61 0.12 -9.49
N PHE A 85 17.80 0.24 -8.93
CA PHE A 85 18.35 1.53 -8.51
C PHE A 85 19.39 2.00 -9.52
N LEU A 86 19.20 3.19 -10.09
CA LEU A 86 20.04 3.74 -11.16
C LEU A 86 20.76 4.97 -10.65
N ASP A 87 22.08 5.04 -10.82
CA ASP A 87 22.84 6.26 -10.58
C ASP A 87 23.74 6.57 -11.78
N LYS A 88 24.19 7.82 -11.84
CA LYS A 88 24.94 8.39 -12.96
C LYS A 88 26.14 7.54 -13.32
N GLY A 89 26.21 7.11 -14.58
CA GLY A 89 27.32 6.34 -15.13
C GLY A 89 27.41 4.88 -14.65
N ASN A 90 26.42 4.39 -13.90
CA ASN A 90 26.41 3.01 -13.44
C ASN A 90 26.22 2.02 -14.59
N LYS A 91 26.79 0.82 -14.43
CA LYS A 91 26.65 -0.29 -15.39
C LYS A 91 25.92 -1.44 -14.72
N ILE A 92 24.60 -1.37 -14.75
CA ILE A 92 23.71 -2.33 -14.11
C ILE A 92 23.66 -3.63 -14.92
N LYS A 93 23.79 -4.75 -14.22
CA LYS A 93 23.70 -6.11 -14.78
C LYS A 93 22.62 -6.90 -14.06
N ILE A 94 21.67 -7.43 -14.83
CA ILE A 94 20.53 -8.21 -14.34
C ILE A 94 20.66 -9.65 -14.83
N LYS A 95 20.56 -10.63 -13.93
CA LYS A 95 20.56 -12.05 -14.26
C LYS A 95 19.43 -12.78 -13.55
N GLY A 96 18.85 -13.77 -14.19
CA GLY A 96 17.88 -14.65 -13.55
C GLY A 96 17.25 -15.64 -14.50
N ASP A 97 16.11 -16.17 -14.10
CA ASP A 97 15.34 -17.15 -14.86
C ASP A 97 13.84 -16.88 -14.69
N THR A 98 13.05 -17.09 -15.73
CA THR A 98 11.59 -16.98 -15.69
C THR A 98 10.91 -17.92 -14.68
N ILE A 99 11.58 -18.99 -14.25
CA ILE A 99 11.11 -19.87 -13.18
C ILE A 99 11.03 -19.13 -11.85
N ASN A 100 11.95 -18.20 -11.56
CA ASN A 100 11.98 -17.46 -10.29
C ASN A 100 12.17 -15.94 -10.46
N LEU A 101 11.21 -15.29 -11.13
CA LEU A 101 11.25 -13.84 -11.41
C LEU A 101 11.22 -12.94 -10.17
N ASN A 102 10.90 -13.48 -8.99
CA ASN A 102 10.93 -12.72 -7.73
C ASN A 102 12.33 -12.58 -7.15
N PHE A 103 13.33 -13.32 -7.67
CA PHE A 103 14.70 -13.39 -7.14
C PHE A 103 15.72 -13.29 -8.29
N LEU A 104 15.78 -12.12 -8.93
CA LEU A 104 16.83 -11.78 -9.88
C LEU A 104 18.09 -11.32 -9.14
N THR A 105 19.25 -11.57 -9.74
CA THR A 105 20.53 -11.00 -9.32
C THR A 105 20.76 -9.70 -10.06
N ILE A 106 20.84 -8.58 -9.34
CA ILE A 106 21.18 -7.27 -9.90
C ILE A 106 22.47 -6.75 -9.28
N SER A 107 23.37 -6.26 -10.12
CA SER A 107 24.68 -5.73 -9.68
C SER A 107 25.05 -4.47 -10.45
N GLY A 108 26.12 -3.80 -10.03
CA GLY A 108 26.64 -2.61 -10.71
C GLY A 108 26.53 -1.33 -9.89
N ASN A 109 25.88 -1.40 -8.72
CA ASN A 109 25.99 -0.45 -7.63
C ASN A 109 25.57 -1.10 -6.31
N ILE A 110 25.84 -0.38 -5.22
CA ILE A 110 25.62 -0.85 -3.85
C ILE A 110 24.15 -1.19 -3.57
N TYR A 111 23.18 -0.37 -4.01
CA TYR A 111 21.77 -0.58 -3.69
C TYR A 111 21.18 -1.82 -4.37
N ASN A 112 21.55 -2.09 -5.63
CA ASN A 112 21.10 -3.30 -6.29
C ASN A 112 21.76 -4.56 -5.70
N GLU A 113 23.01 -4.45 -5.26
CA GLU A 113 23.73 -5.54 -4.59
C GLU A 113 23.12 -5.84 -3.22
N GLU A 114 22.87 -4.80 -2.41
CA GLU A 114 22.15 -4.90 -1.14
C GLU A 114 20.77 -5.55 -1.31
N PHE A 115 19.98 -5.12 -2.31
CA PHE A 115 18.67 -5.71 -2.56
C PHE A 115 18.76 -7.16 -3.02
N THR A 116 19.75 -7.48 -3.86
CA THR A 116 20.01 -8.85 -4.29
C THR A 116 20.36 -9.75 -3.10
N ASP A 117 21.20 -9.27 -2.19
CA ASP A 117 21.61 -10.04 -1.01
C ASP A 117 20.44 -10.23 -0.03
N PHE A 118 19.61 -9.19 0.17
CA PHE A 118 18.36 -9.31 0.90
C PHE A 118 17.44 -10.39 0.28
N GLN A 119 17.29 -10.41 -1.03
CA GLN A 119 16.46 -11.40 -1.71
C GLN A 119 17.03 -12.81 -1.63
N LYS A 120 18.33 -13.00 -1.77
CA LYS A 120 18.96 -14.33 -1.59
C LYS A 120 18.72 -14.87 -0.18
N ALA A 121 18.86 -14.02 0.84
CA ALA A 121 18.58 -14.40 2.22
C ALA A 121 17.11 -14.80 2.42
N LEU A 122 16.17 -14.23 1.63
CA LEU A 122 14.76 -14.64 1.63
C LEU A 122 14.50 -15.95 0.85
N GLU A 123 15.30 -16.24 -0.17
CA GLU A 123 15.18 -17.47 -0.97
C GLU A 123 15.68 -18.69 -0.19
N ASP A 124 16.80 -18.53 0.52
CA ASP A 124 17.44 -19.54 1.37
C ASP A 124 17.48 -19.05 2.82
N PRO A 125 16.33 -19.01 3.53
CA PRO A 125 16.33 -18.68 4.94
C PRO A 125 17.03 -19.84 5.65
N ALA A 126 18.30 -19.67 6.02
CA ALA A 126 19.01 -20.66 6.82
C ALA A 126 18.15 -21.01 8.04
N ASP A 127 17.57 -22.22 8.04
CA ASP A 127 16.61 -22.67 9.03
C ASP A 127 17.34 -23.07 10.33
N PRO A 128 17.09 -22.41 11.49
CA PRO A 128 17.56 -22.89 12.80
C PRO A 128 16.88 -24.20 13.23
N SER A 129 15.87 -24.64 12.49
CA SER A 129 14.97 -25.76 12.79
C SER A 129 14.85 -26.76 11.65
N GLU A 130 15.97 -27.19 11.06
CA GLU A 130 16.01 -28.49 10.38
C GLU A 130 15.74 -29.60 11.42
N LYS A 131 14.45 -29.94 11.58
CA LYS A 131 13.89 -31.27 11.86
C LYS A 131 12.37 -31.16 11.90
N ALA A 132 11.71 -31.30 10.75
CA ALA A 132 10.67 -32.31 10.53
C ALA A 132 9.89 -32.04 9.24
N GLY A 133 9.92 -33.03 8.34
CA GLY A 133 8.70 -33.72 7.89
C GLY A 133 7.74 -32.96 6.98
N GLU A 134 7.68 -33.45 5.75
CA GLU A 134 6.75 -33.18 4.65
C GLU A 134 5.26 -32.92 4.98
N GLU A 135 4.68 -32.16 4.03
CA GLU A 135 3.27 -32.14 3.59
C GLU A 135 2.21 -31.53 4.52
N THR A 136 2.11 -30.19 4.44
CA THR A 136 0.87 -29.48 4.04
C THR A 136 1.27 -28.08 3.54
N VAL A 137 1.22 -27.86 2.21
CA VAL A 137 1.40 -26.51 1.63
C VAL A 137 0.09 -25.75 1.81
N ASP A 138 -0.18 -25.37 3.05
CA ASP A 138 -1.38 -24.67 3.46
C ASP A 138 -0.97 -23.35 4.15
N LYS A 139 -1.83 -22.33 4.09
CA LYS A 139 -1.66 -20.90 4.48
C LYS A 139 -0.60 -20.52 5.52
N ARG A 140 -0.27 -21.40 6.46
CA ARG A 140 0.83 -21.27 7.43
C ARG A 140 2.16 -20.96 6.78
N ILE A 141 2.55 -21.65 5.70
CA ILE A 141 3.85 -21.39 5.03
C ILE A 141 3.90 -19.97 4.46
N THR A 142 2.79 -19.47 3.88
CA THR A 142 2.74 -18.10 3.34
C THR A 142 2.77 -17.03 4.43
N VAL A 143 2.07 -17.26 5.55
CA VAL A 143 2.07 -16.34 6.69
C VAL A 143 3.43 -16.33 7.39
N GLU A 144 4.04 -17.49 7.57
CA GLU A 144 5.37 -17.63 8.19
C GLU A 144 6.46 -16.99 7.32
N LYS A 145 6.47 -17.28 6.01
CA LYS A 145 7.38 -16.61 5.07
C LYS A 145 7.17 -15.08 5.00
N ALA A 146 5.92 -14.62 5.08
CA ALA A 146 5.63 -13.18 5.10
C ALA A 146 6.15 -12.52 6.39
N ASN A 147 6.02 -13.20 7.54
CA ASN A 147 6.55 -12.73 8.81
C ASN A 147 8.08 -12.70 8.80
N THR A 148 8.74 -13.75 8.28
CA THR A 148 10.21 -13.77 8.12
C THR A 148 10.68 -12.65 7.20
N ALA A 149 9.98 -12.39 6.09
CA ALA A 149 10.35 -11.31 5.18
C ALA A 149 10.17 -9.92 5.80
N GLU A 150 9.14 -9.73 6.62
CA GLU A 150 8.93 -8.49 7.38
C GLU A 150 10.01 -8.30 8.45
N GLU A 151 10.38 -9.34 9.20
CA GLU A 151 11.45 -9.29 10.21
C GLU A 151 12.81 -8.96 9.59
N MET A 152 13.16 -9.63 8.48
CA MET A 152 14.38 -9.34 7.74
C MET A 152 14.37 -7.93 7.15
N ALA A 153 13.22 -7.44 6.68
CA ALA A 153 13.08 -6.08 6.18
C ALA A 153 13.29 -5.05 7.30
N GLU A 154 12.74 -5.30 8.49
CA GLU A 154 12.99 -4.47 9.68
C GLU A 154 14.48 -4.44 10.04
N GLU A 155 15.13 -5.60 10.14
CA GLU A 155 16.55 -5.67 10.43
C GLU A 155 17.40 -4.94 9.39
N PHE A 156 17.09 -5.12 8.10
CA PHE A 156 17.76 -4.41 7.02
C PHE A 156 17.63 -2.89 7.19
N ILE A 157 16.42 -2.38 7.45
CA ILE A 157 16.19 -0.93 7.62
C ILE A 157 16.99 -0.39 8.82
N LEU A 158 17.07 -1.14 9.91
CA LEU A 158 17.83 -0.79 11.12
C LEU A 158 19.36 -0.86 10.95
N GLN A 159 19.86 -1.52 9.89
CA GLN A 159 21.30 -1.62 9.61
C GLN A 159 21.72 -0.69 8.45
N HIS A 160 20.81 -0.37 7.53
CA HIS A 160 21.07 0.37 6.30
C HIS A 160 20.31 1.71 6.25
N HIS A 161 20.57 2.60 7.21
CA HIS A 161 19.83 3.85 7.43
C HIS A 161 19.76 4.83 6.25
N SER A 162 20.68 4.74 5.28
CA SER A 162 20.75 5.63 4.11
C SER A 162 20.51 4.88 2.79
N SER A 163 20.12 3.61 2.84
CA SER A 163 19.90 2.80 1.62
C SER A 163 18.54 3.08 0.98
N TYR A 164 18.53 3.28 -0.33
CA TYR A 164 17.29 3.36 -1.11
C TYR A 164 16.49 2.04 -1.08
N VAL A 165 17.16 0.93 -0.78
CA VAL A 165 16.53 -0.36 -0.54
C VAL A 165 15.68 -0.30 0.73
N SER A 166 16.15 0.33 1.80
CA SER A 166 15.40 0.50 3.06
C SER A 166 14.08 1.21 2.84
N LEU A 167 14.05 2.23 1.96
CA LEU A 167 12.81 2.93 1.61
C LEU A 167 11.82 2.03 0.88
N TYR A 168 12.29 1.25 -0.09
CA TYR A 168 11.45 0.28 -0.80
C TYR A 168 10.90 -0.80 0.14
N LEU A 169 11.75 -1.36 1.02
CA LEU A 169 11.35 -2.38 1.97
C LEU A 169 10.35 -1.84 3.00
N LEU A 170 10.53 -0.60 3.46
CA LEU A 170 9.57 0.09 4.33
C LEU A 170 8.19 0.14 3.68
N ASP A 171 8.13 0.62 2.43
CA ASP A 171 6.88 0.74 1.70
C ASP A 171 6.21 -0.63 1.50
N LYS A 172 6.96 -1.60 0.95
CA LYS A 172 6.46 -2.94 0.61
C LYS A 172 5.99 -3.74 1.82
N TYR A 173 6.78 -3.79 2.88
CA TYR A 173 6.53 -4.71 4.00
C TYR A 173 5.74 -4.08 5.15
N PHE A 174 5.69 -2.76 5.26
CA PHE A 174 5.04 -2.10 6.40
C PHE A 174 3.91 -1.16 5.98
N VAL A 175 4.14 -0.28 5.00
CA VAL A 175 3.16 0.74 4.59
C VAL A 175 2.03 0.16 3.75
N GLN A 176 2.34 -0.74 2.80
CA GLN A 176 1.35 -1.36 1.92
C GLN A 176 0.56 -2.52 2.56
N LYS A 177 0.75 -2.79 3.85
CA LYS A 177 -0.04 -3.79 4.57
C LYS A 177 -1.52 -3.43 4.57
N GLU A 178 -2.38 -4.45 4.65
CA GLU A 178 -3.82 -4.22 4.80
C GLU A 178 -4.15 -3.44 6.08
N THR A 179 -3.38 -3.66 7.15
CA THR A 179 -3.44 -2.91 8.40
C THR A 179 -2.04 -2.44 8.80
N PRO A 180 -1.60 -1.26 8.34
CA PRO A 180 -0.28 -0.72 8.67
C PRO A 180 -0.17 -0.36 10.16
N ASP A 181 0.95 -0.72 10.79
CA ASP A 181 1.30 -0.28 12.14
C ASP A 181 2.09 1.05 12.05
N PHE A 182 1.37 2.17 12.11
CA PHE A 182 1.99 3.50 12.01
C PHE A 182 2.95 3.82 13.15
N SER A 183 2.80 3.20 14.32
CA SER A 183 3.77 3.35 15.42
C SER A 183 5.08 2.66 15.09
N LYS A 184 5.04 1.47 14.48
CA LYS A 184 6.24 0.77 14.00
C LYS A 184 6.87 1.50 12.81
N ILE A 185 6.05 1.89 11.82
CA ILE A 185 6.51 2.65 10.64
C ILE A 185 7.23 3.93 11.07
N LYS A 186 6.69 4.68 12.05
CA LYS A 186 7.32 5.88 12.57
C LYS A 186 8.74 5.61 13.10
N LYS A 187 8.93 4.57 13.90
CA LYS A 187 10.26 4.18 14.41
C LYS A 187 11.23 3.82 13.28
N LEU A 188 10.75 3.12 12.25
CA LEU A 188 11.56 2.78 11.09
C LEU A 188 11.93 4.00 10.23
N VAL A 189 11.02 4.97 10.11
CA VAL A 189 11.31 6.25 9.43
C VAL A 189 12.31 7.08 10.25
N GLU A 190 12.20 7.11 11.58
CA GLU A 190 13.09 7.89 12.46
C GLU A 190 14.56 7.45 12.40
N VAL A 191 14.85 6.18 12.08
CA VAL A 191 16.23 5.71 11.89
C VAL A 191 16.79 6.02 10.50
N MET A 192 15.95 6.33 9.52
CA MET A 192 16.42 6.69 8.19
C MET A 192 17.12 8.06 8.21
N THR A 193 18.19 8.21 7.43
CA THR A 193 19.06 9.39 7.49
C THR A 193 19.43 9.91 6.11
N GLY A 194 19.98 11.14 6.09
CA GLY A 194 20.51 11.76 4.87
C GLY A 194 19.45 11.97 3.80
N VAL A 195 19.82 11.66 2.55
CA VAL A 195 19.00 11.93 1.35
C VAL A 195 17.65 11.24 1.31
N LEU A 196 17.39 10.26 2.19
CA LEU A 196 16.09 9.60 2.30
C LEU A 196 15.06 10.49 3.00
N GLN A 197 15.46 11.27 4.02
CA GLN A 197 14.55 12.15 4.77
C GLN A 197 14.00 13.30 3.91
N ASP A 198 14.78 13.73 2.91
CA ASP A 198 14.39 14.78 1.97
C ASP A 198 13.50 14.27 0.82
N LYS A 199 13.12 12.98 0.82
CA LYS A 199 12.26 12.43 -0.22
C LYS A 199 10.81 12.89 -0.04
N PRO A 200 10.13 13.36 -1.10
CA PRO A 200 8.70 13.72 -1.04
C PRO A 200 7.81 12.59 -0.49
N TYR A 201 8.19 11.33 -0.75
CA TYR A 201 7.49 10.19 -0.19
C TYR A 201 7.57 10.13 1.36
N ILE A 202 8.75 10.39 1.95
CA ILE A 202 8.92 10.40 3.42
C ILE A 202 8.15 11.57 4.05
N GLU A 203 8.14 12.73 3.42
CA GLU A 203 7.32 13.86 3.87
C GLU A 203 5.82 13.48 3.93
N ARG A 204 5.27 12.94 2.85
CA ARG A 204 3.88 12.46 2.81
C ARG A 204 3.61 11.34 3.81
N LEU A 205 4.57 10.43 4.00
CA LEU A 205 4.44 9.36 4.98
C LEU A 205 4.42 9.90 6.41
N ASN A 206 5.24 10.91 6.73
CA ASN A 206 5.21 11.59 8.03
C ASN A 206 3.90 12.33 8.29
N GLU A 207 3.32 12.97 7.27
CA GLU A 207 1.97 13.54 7.37
C GLU A 207 0.93 12.45 7.65
N THR A 208 1.01 11.34 6.92
CA THR A 208 0.15 10.16 7.07
C THR A 208 0.23 9.58 8.48
N ILE A 209 1.44 9.41 9.02
CA ILE A 209 1.70 8.98 10.40
C ILE A 209 1.06 9.96 11.39
N THR A 210 1.26 11.27 11.19
CA THR A 210 0.70 12.31 12.07
C THR A 210 -0.82 12.29 12.09
N GLN A 211 -1.48 12.05 10.95
CA GLN A 211 -2.94 11.89 10.92
C GLN A 211 -3.39 10.57 11.54
N ALA A 212 -2.62 9.49 11.38
CA ALA A 212 -2.93 8.20 11.98
C ALA A 212 -2.92 8.31 13.51
N GLU A 213 -1.93 8.98 14.10
CA GLU A 213 -1.83 9.24 15.55
C GLU A 213 -3.04 10.01 16.11
N LYS A 214 -3.65 10.91 15.32
CA LYS A 214 -4.87 11.62 15.71
C LYS A 214 -6.11 10.72 15.70
N SER A 215 -6.10 9.67 14.89
CA SER A 215 -7.21 8.74 14.72
C SER A 215 -6.95 7.36 15.35
N GLU A 216 -6.04 7.28 16.33
CA GLU A 216 -5.77 6.07 17.11
C GLU A 216 -6.89 5.72 18.09
N ILE A 217 -6.95 4.44 18.45
CA ILE A 217 -7.86 3.95 19.49
C ILE A 217 -7.59 4.68 20.81
N GLY A 218 -8.65 5.17 21.45
CA GLY A 218 -8.60 5.94 22.70
C GLY A 218 -8.53 7.46 22.52
N LYS A 219 -8.16 7.95 21.33
CA LYS A 219 -8.18 9.39 21.01
C LYS A 219 -9.61 9.86 20.72
N TYR A 220 -9.85 11.17 20.86
CA TYR A 220 -11.08 11.78 20.37
C TYR A 220 -11.05 11.85 18.85
N ALA A 221 -12.16 11.44 18.22
CA ALA A 221 -12.28 11.44 16.78
C ALA A 221 -12.14 12.86 16.21
N PRO A 222 -11.45 13.03 15.06
CA PRO A 222 -11.38 14.30 14.35
C PRO A 222 -12.77 14.87 14.05
N PHE A 223 -12.87 16.19 14.01
CA PHE A 223 -14.13 16.85 13.71
C PHE A 223 -14.49 16.73 12.22
N PHE A 224 -15.76 16.49 11.92
CA PHE A 224 -16.29 16.56 10.56
C PHE A 224 -17.64 17.27 10.52
N SER A 225 -17.95 17.89 9.38
CA SER A 225 -19.25 18.50 9.08
C SER A 225 -19.57 18.34 7.59
N LEU A 226 -20.26 17.25 7.26
CA LEU A 226 -20.47 16.80 5.88
C LEU A 226 -21.95 16.91 5.48
N PRO A 227 -22.27 17.30 4.24
CA PRO A 227 -23.65 17.40 3.80
C PRO A 227 -24.26 16.03 3.51
N ASN A 228 -25.50 15.80 3.93
CA ASN A 228 -26.30 14.66 3.48
C ASN A 228 -26.94 14.92 2.10
N ALA A 229 -27.78 14.00 1.63
CA ALA A 229 -28.42 14.12 0.31
C ALA A 229 -29.32 15.35 0.17
N LYS A 230 -29.84 15.90 1.29
CA LYS A 230 -30.65 17.12 1.35
C LYS A 230 -29.80 18.39 1.51
N GLY A 231 -28.49 18.26 1.71
CA GLY A 231 -27.57 19.37 1.98
C GLY A 231 -27.47 19.75 3.45
N GLU A 232 -28.14 19.03 4.36
CA GLU A 232 -28.05 19.26 5.80
C GLU A 232 -26.67 18.84 6.31
N LYS A 233 -26.04 19.68 7.13
CA LYS A 233 -24.72 19.40 7.70
C LYS A 233 -24.85 18.41 8.86
N ILE A 234 -24.19 17.27 8.72
CA ILE A 234 -24.18 16.18 9.69
C ILE A 234 -22.82 16.14 10.39
N THR A 235 -22.86 16.02 11.70
CA THR A 235 -21.70 15.87 12.60
C THR A 235 -21.98 14.71 13.57
N ARG A 236 -20.99 14.26 14.37
CA ARG A 236 -21.27 13.26 15.42
C ARG A 236 -22.28 13.73 16.47
N SER A 237 -22.48 15.05 16.59
CA SER A 237 -23.34 15.69 17.59
C SER A 237 -24.71 16.06 17.03
N SER A 238 -25.02 15.73 15.77
CA SER A 238 -26.36 15.91 15.20
C SER A 238 -27.42 15.12 15.97
N ASP A 239 -28.68 15.54 15.92
CA ASP A 239 -29.75 15.00 16.76
C ASP A 239 -29.92 13.48 16.70
N ALA A 240 -29.68 12.88 15.53
CA ALA A 240 -29.75 11.43 15.35
C ALA A 240 -28.69 10.66 16.15
N PHE A 241 -27.57 11.30 16.51
CA PHE A 241 -26.35 10.69 17.04
C PHE A 241 -25.92 11.23 18.40
N LYS A 242 -26.40 12.41 18.82
CA LYS A 242 -26.02 13.01 20.11
C LYS A 242 -26.25 12.01 21.24
N GLN A 243 -25.26 11.89 22.13
CA GLN A 243 -25.25 10.94 23.25
C GLN A 243 -25.26 9.44 22.88
N LYS A 244 -25.14 9.09 21.60
CA LYS A 244 -24.99 7.71 21.12
C LYS A 244 -23.54 7.44 20.77
N SER A 245 -23.12 6.20 20.95
CA SER A 245 -21.99 5.67 20.20
C SER A 245 -22.31 5.73 18.71
N LEU A 246 -21.30 5.84 17.85
CA LEU A 246 -21.49 6.04 16.42
C LEU A 246 -20.58 5.10 15.63
N LEU A 247 -21.19 4.22 14.84
CA LEU A 247 -20.48 3.43 13.83
C LEU A 247 -20.43 4.24 12.53
N ILE A 248 -19.24 4.67 12.13
CA ILE A 248 -19.01 5.38 10.88
C ILE A 248 -18.41 4.39 9.88
N ASN A 249 -19.00 4.25 8.69
CA ASN A 249 -18.43 3.46 7.60
C ASN A 249 -18.00 4.36 6.43
N PHE A 250 -16.78 4.15 5.94
CA PHE A 250 -16.22 4.81 4.77
C PHE A 250 -16.35 3.88 3.56
N TRP A 251 -16.89 4.41 2.47
CA TRP A 251 -17.19 3.64 1.26
C TRP A 251 -17.20 4.56 0.02
N ALA A 252 -17.37 3.99 -1.16
CA ALA A 252 -17.65 4.75 -2.38
C ALA A 252 -18.40 3.88 -3.38
N SER A 253 -19.23 4.49 -4.23
CA SER A 253 -20.08 3.77 -5.19
C SER A 253 -19.30 3.03 -6.27
N TRP A 254 -18.11 3.53 -6.62
CA TRP A 254 -17.21 2.95 -7.62
C TRP A 254 -16.42 1.75 -7.10
N ASN A 255 -16.43 1.49 -5.78
CA ASN A 255 -15.73 0.35 -5.18
C ASN A 255 -16.61 -0.92 -5.20
N ASP A 256 -16.76 -1.57 -6.35
CA ASP A 256 -17.56 -2.81 -6.48
C ASP A 256 -16.82 -4.09 -6.05
N SER A 257 -15.94 -3.99 -5.05
CA SER A 257 -15.16 -5.13 -4.54
C SER A 257 -16.02 -6.12 -3.75
N ILE A 258 -15.56 -7.38 -3.67
CA ILE A 258 -16.18 -8.41 -2.81
C ILE A 258 -16.23 -7.93 -1.34
N SER A 259 -15.17 -7.25 -0.90
CA SER A 259 -15.09 -6.67 0.45
C SER A 259 -16.19 -5.61 0.69
N GLN A 260 -16.44 -4.74 -0.30
CA GLN A 260 -17.53 -3.76 -0.20
C GLN A 260 -18.91 -4.42 -0.15
N LYS A 261 -19.18 -5.42 -1.01
CA LYS A 261 -20.45 -6.17 -1.02
C LYS A 261 -20.72 -6.84 0.32
N GLN A 262 -19.71 -7.47 0.88
CA GLN A 262 -19.77 -8.11 2.20
C GLN A 262 -20.02 -7.07 3.31
N SER A 263 -19.27 -5.96 3.30
CA SER A 263 -19.44 -4.88 4.28
C SER A 263 -20.85 -4.28 4.24
N ASN A 264 -21.41 -4.03 3.05
CA ASN A 264 -22.78 -3.54 2.90
C ASN A 264 -23.79 -4.52 3.50
N SER A 265 -23.61 -5.82 3.28
CA SER A 265 -24.47 -6.86 3.87
C SER A 265 -24.42 -6.86 5.41
N GLU A 266 -23.22 -6.81 5.99
CA GLU A 266 -23.03 -6.76 7.43
C GLU A 266 -23.67 -5.50 8.05
N LEU A 267 -23.43 -4.34 7.45
CA LEU A 267 -23.97 -3.07 7.94
C LEU A 267 -25.50 -3.03 7.84
N ARG A 268 -26.11 -3.59 6.79
CA ARG A 268 -27.57 -3.71 6.70
C ARG A 268 -28.19 -4.55 7.82
N GLU A 269 -27.56 -5.67 8.17
CA GLU A 269 -28.03 -6.51 9.28
C GLU A 269 -27.93 -5.77 10.63
N ILE A 270 -26.81 -5.08 10.88
CA ILE A 270 -26.66 -4.23 12.07
C ILE A 270 -27.73 -3.12 12.09
N TYR A 271 -27.94 -2.42 10.98
CA TYR A 271 -28.94 -1.36 10.89
C TYR A 271 -30.35 -1.89 11.13
N LYS A 272 -30.71 -3.02 10.51
CA LYS A 272 -32.01 -3.68 10.71
C LYS A 272 -32.28 -3.99 12.18
N LYS A 273 -31.28 -4.50 12.90
CA LYS A 273 -31.36 -4.85 14.33
C LYS A 273 -31.39 -3.61 15.24
N TYR A 274 -30.60 -2.58 14.95
CA TYR A 274 -30.33 -1.48 15.89
C TYR A 274 -30.86 -0.10 15.49
N LYS A 275 -31.55 0.06 14.35
CA LYS A 275 -32.06 1.37 13.87
C LYS A 275 -32.91 2.16 14.89
N LYS A 276 -33.60 1.47 15.81
CA LYS A 276 -34.42 2.10 16.87
C LYS A 276 -33.71 2.17 18.23
N ASN A 277 -32.46 1.71 18.32
CA ASN A 277 -31.70 1.69 19.57
C ASN A 277 -31.25 3.12 19.95
N LYS A 278 -31.34 3.43 21.24
CA LYS A 278 -31.01 4.76 21.78
C LYS A 278 -29.52 4.97 22.07
N TYR A 279 -28.69 3.94 21.96
CA TYR A 279 -27.27 3.98 22.35
C TYR A 279 -26.29 3.90 21.18
N ILE A 280 -26.75 3.50 19.99
CA ILE A 280 -25.92 3.36 18.80
C ILE A 280 -26.57 4.06 17.60
N GLY A 281 -25.77 4.80 16.85
CA GLY A 281 -26.09 5.36 15.54
C GLY A 281 -25.18 4.81 14.45
N MET A 282 -25.58 4.99 13.19
CA MET A 282 -24.79 4.61 12.02
C MET A 282 -24.73 5.79 11.04
N LEU A 283 -23.54 6.03 10.49
CA LEU A 283 -23.27 7.08 9.50
C LEU A 283 -22.39 6.52 8.39
N GLY A 284 -22.84 6.62 7.14
CA GLY A 284 -22.02 6.33 5.98
C GLY A 284 -21.40 7.61 5.44
N ILE A 285 -20.06 7.64 5.37
CA ILE A 285 -19.30 8.72 4.73
C ILE A 285 -18.80 8.18 3.39
N SER A 286 -19.32 8.71 2.29
CA SER A 286 -18.85 8.31 0.96
C SER A 286 -17.66 9.17 0.51
N LEU A 287 -16.71 8.52 -0.16
CA LEU A 287 -15.57 9.10 -0.89
C LEU A 287 -15.83 9.13 -2.41
N ASP A 288 -17.10 9.22 -2.81
CA ASP A 288 -17.49 9.49 -4.18
C ASP A 288 -17.10 10.91 -4.61
N VAL A 289 -16.99 11.11 -5.93
CA VAL A 289 -16.89 12.44 -6.57
C VAL A 289 -18.13 12.76 -7.41
N ASP A 290 -18.93 11.75 -7.74
CA ASP A 290 -20.17 11.86 -8.53
C ASP A 290 -21.40 11.69 -7.62
N LYS A 291 -22.19 12.76 -7.51
CA LYS A 291 -23.40 12.80 -6.67
C LYS A 291 -24.51 11.84 -7.11
N GLN A 292 -24.67 11.59 -8.41
CA GLN A 292 -25.72 10.69 -8.88
C GLN A 292 -25.32 9.23 -8.66
N GLN A 293 -24.07 8.86 -8.96
CA GLN A 293 -23.60 7.49 -8.67
C GLN A 293 -23.70 7.16 -7.19
N TRP A 294 -23.35 8.11 -6.32
CA TRP A 294 -23.53 7.99 -4.87
C TRP A 294 -25.00 7.74 -4.49
N LYS A 295 -25.93 8.55 -4.99
CA LYS A 295 -27.37 8.40 -4.71
C LYS A 295 -27.95 7.09 -5.25
N ASP A 296 -27.54 6.70 -6.45
CA ASP A 296 -27.99 5.46 -7.08
C ASP A 296 -27.48 4.24 -6.32
N ALA A 297 -26.23 4.26 -5.84
CA ALA A 297 -25.68 3.21 -5.00
C ALA A 297 -26.38 3.11 -3.65
N ILE A 298 -26.69 4.24 -2.98
CA ILE A 298 -27.49 4.24 -1.74
C ILE A 298 -28.81 3.51 -1.94
N LYS A 299 -29.51 3.83 -3.04
CA LYS A 299 -30.81 3.20 -3.36
C LYS A 299 -30.67 1.73 -3.71
N ARG A 300 -29.73 1.39 -4.60
CA ARG A 300 -29.49 0.02 -5.09
C ARG A 300 -29.07 -0.91 -3.95
N ASP A 301 -28.18 -0.44 -3.09
CA ASP A 301 -27.58 -1.25 -2.04
C ASP A 301 -28.32 -1.12 -0.70
N THR A 302 -29.42 -0.34 -0.66
CA THR A 302 -30.29 -0.11 0.50
C THR A 302 -29.53 0.40 1.74
N LEU A 303 -28.69 1.42 1.53
CA LEU A 303 -27.86 2.04 2.57
C LEU A 303 -28.67 3.07 3.38
N ASP A 304 -29.72 2.58 4.04
CA ASP A 304 -30.82 3.38 4.61
C ASP A 304 -30.49 4.14 5.92
N TRP A 305 -29.29 3.99 6.46
CA TRP A 305 -28.80 4.87 7.54
C TRP A 305 -28.37 6.23 6.98
N GLU A 306 -28.07 7.20 7.84
CA GLU A 306 -27.66 8.54 7.38
C GLU A 306 -26.42 8.43 6.48
N GLN A 307 -26.47 9.08 5.31
CA GLN A 307 -25.39 9.09 4.33
C GLN A 307 -24.95 10.52 4.07
N VAL A 308 -23.63 10.73 4.02
CA VAL A 308 -23.02 12.02 3.72
C VAL A 308 -21.90 11.87 2.70
N CYS A 309 -21.68 12.91 1.90
CA CYS A 309 -20.60 12.98 0.94
C CYS A 309 -20.34 14.45 0.60
N ASP A 310 -19.08 14.89 0.64
CA ASP A 310 -18.67 16.23 0.19
C ASP A 310 -18.18 16.26 -1.27
N PHE A 311 -18.17 15.10 -1.94
CA PHE A 311 -17.68 14.90 -3.30
C PHE A 311 -16.19 15.21 -3.51
N GLY A 312 -15.40 15.24 -2.42
CA GLY A 312 -13.95 15.49 -2.46
C GLY A 312 -13.11 14.26 -2.80
N GLY A 313 -13.71 13.07 -2.89
CA GLY A 313 -13.02 11.84 -3.24
C GLY A 313 -12.08 11.30 -2.15
N LEU A 314 -11.13 10.45 -2.57
CA LEU A 314 -10.12 9.85 -1.68
C LEU A 314 -9.19 10.88 -1.04
N ASN A 315 -9.02 12.06 -1.64
CA ASN A 315 -8.16 13.12 -1.13
C ASN A 315 -8.91 14.16 -0.28
N SER A 316 -10.16 13.87 0.10
CA SER A 316 -10.99 14.72 0.95
C SER A 316 -10.40 14.90 2.35
N GLU A 317 -10.75 16.01 2.99
CA GLU A 317 -10.26 16.32 4.34
C GLU A 317 -10.66 15.23 5.35
N VAL A 318 -11.88 14.69 5.25
CA VAL A 318 -12.33 13.63 6.16
C VAL A 318 -11.55 12.32 5.97
N ALA A 319 -11.21 11.96 4.73
CA ALA A 319 -10.39 10.77 4.46
C ALA A 319 -8.99 10.92 5.07
N LYS A 320 -8.38 12.10 4.92
CA LYS A 320 -7.06 12.43 5.50
C LYS A 320 -7.09 12.40 7.02
N GLN A 321 -8.01 13.12 7.65
CA GLN A 321 -8.08 13.21 9.11
C GLN A 321 -8.32 11.87 9.79
N TYR A 322 -9.12 10.98 9.15
CA TYR A 322 -9.39 9.64 9.67
C TYR A 322 -8.39 8.59 9.18
N SER A 323 -7.39 8.97 8.39
CA SER A 323 -6.38 8.06 7.85
C SER A 323 -6.99 6.90 7.06
N ILE A 324 -7.89 7.23 6.14
CA ILE A 324 -8.61 6.25 5.30
C ILE A 324 -7.87 6.09 3.97
N TYR A 325 -7.07 5.03 3.87
CA TYR A 325 -6.27 4.72 2.68
C TYR A 325 -6.87 3.59 1.83
N LYS A 326 -7.80 2.83 2.42
CA LYS A 326 -8.51 1.72 1.76
C LYS A 326 -9.97 1.75 2.17
N ILE A 327 -10.85 1.40 1.24
CA ILE A 327 -12.27 1.22 1.48
C ILE A 327 -12.71 -0.21 1.07
N PRO A 328 -13.72 -0.80 1.74
CA PRO A 328 -14.46 -0.24 2.86
C PRO A 328 -13.60 -0.13 4.13
N ALA A 329 -13.90 0.86 4.97
CA ALA A 329 -13.33 1.02 6.30
C ALA A 329 -14.44 1.38 7.29
N ASN A 330 -14.23 1.15 8.58
CA ASN A 330 -15.15 1.67 9.59
C ASN A 330 -14.42 2.07 10.86
N ILE A 331 -15.07 2.93 11.63
CA ILE A 331 -14.60 3.38 12.92
C ILE A 331 -15.79 3.43 13.88
N LEU A 332 -15.61 2.88 15.07
CA LEU A 332 -16.61 2.89 16.13
C LEU A 332 -16.23 3.92 17.16
N LEU A 333 -17.11 4.89 17.38
CA LEU A 333 -16.94 5.94 18.36
C LEU A 333 -17.80 5.68 19.60
N SER A 334 -17.30 6.04 20.77
CA SER A 334 -18.09 6.16 22.00
C SER A 334 -19.05 7.35 21.94
N SER A 335 -19.97 7.41 22.90
CA SER A 335 -20.91 8.54 23.01
C SER A 335 -20.26 9.88 23.35
N ASP A 336 -19.07 9.89 23.96
CA ASP A 336 -18.24 11.10 24.15
C ASP A 336 -17.32 11.39 22.96
N GLY A 337 -17.22 10.48 21.99
CA GLY A 337 -16.51 10.71 20.72
C GLY A 337 -15.10 10.15 20.67
N LYS A 338 -14.72 9.28 21.62
CA LYS A 338 -13.46 8.55 21.55
C LYS A 338 -13.55 7.39 20.57
N ILE A 339 -12.45 7.10 19.90
CA ILE A 339 -12.32 5.96 18.99
C ILE A 339 -12.19 4.69 19.83
N LEU A 340 -13.13 3.77 19.67
CA LEU A 340 -13.18 2.51 20.41
C LEU A 340 -12.63 1.33 19.61
N ALA A 341 -12.76 1.38 18.29
CA ALA A 341 -12.26 0.35 17.38
C ALA A 341 -12.22 0.89 15.94
N LYS A 342 -11.40 0.26 15.10
CA LYS A 342 -11.29 0.53 13.66
C LYS A 342 -11.39 -0.79 12.89
N ASN A 343 -11.90 -0.71 11.67
CA ASN A 343 -11.94 -1.80 10.69
C ASN A 343 -12.55 -3.12 11.19
N LEU A 344 -13.58 -3.02 12.04
CA LEU A 344 -14.33 -4.18 12.53
C LEU A 344 -15.00 -4.93 11.36
N ARG A 345 -15.01 -6.26 11.41
CA ARG A 345 -15.63 -7.11 10.38
C ARG A 345 -16.35 -8.31 11.00
N GLY A 346 -17.32 -8.87 10.27
CA GLY A 346 -17.92 -10.16 10.58
C GLY A 346 -18.44 -10.26 12.02
N GLU A 347 -18.04 -11.32 12.72
CA GLU A 347 -18.50 -11.58 14.09
C GLU A 347 -17.95 -10.59 15.12
N GLU A 348 -16.72 -10.08 14.90
CA GLU A 348 -16.13 -9.07 15.76
C GLU A 348 -16.96 -7.79 15.75
N LEU A 349 -17.40 -7.34 14.57
CA LEU A 349 -18.28 -6.18 14.44
C LEU A 349 -19.59 -6.41 15.22
N LYS A 350 -20.27 -7.53 14.99
CA LYS A 350 -21.55 -7.83 15.66
C LYS A 350 -21.41 -7.82 17.18
N LYS A 351 -20.43 -8.57 17.70
CA LYS A 351 -20.17 -8.66 19.13
C LYS A 351 -19.80 -7.33 19.75
N LYS A 352 -19.00 -6.51 19.06
CA LYS A 352 -18.61 -5.19 19.56
C LYS A 352 -19.82 -4.25 19.66
N ILE A 353 -20.73 -4.28 18.68
CA ILE A 353 -21.96 -3.48 18.71
C ILE A 353 -22.91 -3.97 19.82
N GLU A 354 -23.04 -5.29 19.99
CA GLU A 354 -23.79 -5.90 21.10
C GLU A 354 -23.30 -5.44 22.46
N ASN A 355 -21.99 -5.53 22.71
CA ASN A 355 -21.40 -5.08 23.97
C ASN A 355 -21.67 -3.59 24.23
N ILE A 356 -21.55 -2.73 23.21
CA ILE A 356 -21.81 -1.29 23.35
C ILE A 356 -23.23 -1.00 23.82
N VAL A 357 -24.21 -1.69 23.24
CA VAL A 357 -25.61 -1.46 23.62
C VAL A 357 -25.93 -2.04 25.00
N GLU A 358 -25.32 -3.17 25.37
CA GLU A 358 -25.49 -3.80 26.68
C GLU A 358 -24.88 -2.96 27.79
N GLU A 359 -23.61 -2.57 27.66
CA GLU A 359 -22.90 -1.73 28.63
C GLU A 359 -23.63 -0.40 28.87
N ALA A 360 -24.14 0.23 27.80
CA ALA A 360 -24.91 1.46 27.91
C ALA A 360 -26.25 1.24 28.62
N THR A 361 -26.91 0.11 28.37
CA THR A 361 -28.17 -0.27 29.04
C THR A 361 -27.96 -0.50 30.54
N GLU A 362 -26.88 -1.20 30.91
CA GLU A 362 -26.54 -1.42 32.31
C GLU A 362 -26.19 -0.13 33.04
N LYS A 363 -25.42 0.76 32.39
CA LYS A 363 -25.07 2.07 32.95
C LYS A 363 -26.30 2.92 33.22
N GLU A 364 -27.29 2.90 32.31
CA GLU A 364 -28.58 3.60 32.53
C GLU A 364 -29.34 3.00 33.72
N LYS A 365 -29.42 1.66 33.84
CA LYS A 365 -30.08 0.98 34.97
C LYS A 365 -29.43 1.35 36.30
N LYS A 366 -28.10 1.30 36.39
CA LYS A 366 -27.34 1.67 37.61
C LYS A 366 -27.57 3.13 37.99
N ASN A 367 -27.63 4.05 37.02
CA ASN A 367 -27.89 5.46 37.28
C ASN A 367 -29.33 5.74 37.76
N LYS A 368 -30.31 4.94 37.33
CA LYS A 368 -31.71 5.02 37.81
C LYS A 368 -31.90 4.46 39.22
N GLN A 369 -31.05 3.54 39.66
CA GLN A 369 -31.10 2.97 41.01
C GLN A 369 -30.41 3.86 42.08
N LYS A 370 -29.56 4.80 41.64
CA LYS A 370 -28.84 5.74 42.52
C LYS A 370 -29.55 7.09 42.68
N LYS A 371 -30.61 7.34 41.90
CA LYS A 371 -31.50 8.50 42.01
C LYS A 371 -32.78 8.05 42.68
#